data_AF-A0A0F9R854-F1
#
_entry.id   AF-A0A0F9R854-F1
#
_cell.length_a   1.000
_cell.length_b   1.000
_cell.length_c   1.000
_cell.angle_alpha   90.00
_cell.angle_beta   90.00
_cell.angle_gamma   90.00
#
_symmetry.space_group_name_H-M   'P 1'
#
loop_
_entity.id
_entity.type
_entity.pdbx_description
1 polymer ?
#
loop_
_entity_poly.entity_id
_entity_poly.type
_entity_poly.pdbx_seq_one_letter_code
_entity_poly.pdbx_strand_id
1 'polypeptide(L)'
;MPNLHRIFSFYLDASIHVALAILALVHVTCISLNIPVDTHLGWFLFFGSISCYNFVKYGVEAEKYILVTDIHQKHIQGISLLALIVALYHSYFLSLPVFLGIAVLVVLTGLYAIPLLPRARNLRSLGGLKIFVVAVVWAGSTVILPVISVEQYISWDVQIETVQRFILVLILLVPFEIRDLAFDSIELITLPQRFGILNTKIIGGAAIVPFYCIAWLKDDVSTAELVANGIISLILGILIWNTNKERPAYFASFFVEAVPIFWWIILLIITNY
;
A
#
# COMPACT_ATOMS: atom_id res chain seq x y z
N MET A 1 18.09 -24.02 -3.49
CA MET A 1 16.96 -24.84 -3.97
C MET A 1 16.16 -24.05 -5.01
N PRO A 2 16.22 -24.41 -6.30
CA PRO A 2 15.63 -23.63 -7.41
C PRO A 2 14.12 -23.37 -7.24
N ASN A 3 13.40 -24.33 -6.65
CA ASN A 3 11.95 -24.26 -6.46
C ASN A 3 11.53 -23.22 -5.41
N LEU A 4 12.30 -23.05 -4.33
CA LEU A 4 11.98 -22.06 -3.28
C LEU A 4 12.12 -20.62 -3.81
N HIS A 5 13.17 -20.37 -4.60
CA HIS A 5 13.34 -19.08 -5.25
C HIS A 5 12.18 -18.77 -6.19
N ARG A 6 11.76 -19.73 -7.01
CA ARG A 6 10.66 -19.57 -7.95
C ARG A 6 9.32 -19.28 -7.26
N ILE A 7 9.02 -19.98 -6.16
CA ILE A 7 7.80 -19.74 -5.37
C ILE A 7 7.84 -18.35 -4.74
N PHE A 8 9.00 -17.96 -4.18
CA PHE A 8 9.17 -16.65 -3.56
C PHE A 8 9.05 -15.50 -4.57
N SER A 9 9.66 -15.62 -5.74
CA SER A 9 9.51 -14.65 -6.83
C SER A 9 8.05 -14.55 -7.27
N PHE A 10 7.36 -15.67 -7.46
CA PHE A 10 5.95 -15.67 -7.82
C PHE A 10 5.08 -14.98 -6.77
N TYR A 11 5.33 -15.21 -5.47
CA TYR A 11 4.61 -14.57 -4.37
C TYR A 11 4.72 -13.04 -4.41
N LEU A 12 5.89 -12.50 -4.75
CA LEU A 12 6.13 -11.06 -4.89
C LEU A 12 5.53 -10.51 -6.19
N ASP A 13 5.78 -11.20 -7.30
CA ASP A 13 5.34 -10.78 -8.63
C ASP A 13 3.81 -10.76 -8.74
N ALA A 14 3.14 -11.76 -8.14
CA ALA A 14 1.69 -11.86 -8.06
C ALA A 14 1.06 -10.93 -7.01
N SER A 15 1.83 -10.00 -6.42
CA SER A 15 1.33 -8.97 -5.49
C SER A 15 0.65 -9.51 -4.23
N ILE A 16 0.96 -10.75 -3.83
CA ILE A 16 0.39 -11.36 -2.62
C ILE A 16 0.96 -10.69 -1.37
N HIS A 17 2.25 -10.33 -1.40
CA HIS A 17 2.92 -9.69 -0.28
C HIS A 17 2.34 -8.30 0.05
N VAL A 18 2.21 -7.42 -0.94
CA VAL A 18 1.57 -6.11 -0.76
C VAL A 18 0.10 -6.24 -0.31
N ALA A 19 -0.63 -7.27 -0.78
CA ALA A 19 -1.99 -7.52 -0.32
C ALA A 19 -2.03 -7.91 1.17
N LEU A 20 -1.07 -8.72 1.64
CA LEU A 20 -0.93 -9.02 3.07
C LEU A 20 -0.59 -7.76 3.87
N ALA A 21 0.23 -6.86 3.33
CA ALA A 21 0.52 -5.57 3.96
C ALA A 21 -0.74 -4.70 4.11
N ILE A 22 -1.61 -4.65 3.10
CA ILE A 22 -2.90 -3.94 3.15
C ILE A 22 -3.83 -4.56 4.18
N LEU A 23 -3.93 -5.90 4.24
CA LEU A 23 -4.71 -6.59 5.27
C LEU A 23 -4.17 -6.30 6.67
N ALA A 24 -2.85 -6.35 6.86
CA ALA A 24 -2.22 -6.01 8.13
C ALA A 24 -2.53 -4.56 8.56
N LEU A 25 -2.51 -3.62 7.62
CA LEU A 25 -2.89 -2.23 7.84
C LEU A 25 -4.37 -2.07 8.26
N VAL A 26 -5.29 -2.87 7.74
CA VAL A 26 -6.69 -2.90 8.23
C VAL A 26 -6.72 -3.33 9.69
N HIS A 27 -5.99 -4.39 10.06
CA HIS A 27 -5.93 -4.83 11.44
C HIS A 27 -5.25 -3.83 12.39
N VAL A 28 -4.18 -3.15 11.94
CA VAL A 28 -3.55 -2.05 12.70
C VAL A 28 -4.60 -0.99 13.03
N THR A 29 -5.39 -0.56 12.05
CA THR A 29 -6.49 0.41 12.27
C THR A 29 -7.50 -0.11 13.28
N CYS A 30 -7.96 -1.36 13.14
CA CYS A 30 -8.95 -1.92 14.05
C CYS A 30 -8.45 -1.98 15.50
N ILE A 31 -7.17 -2.33 15.70
CA ILE A 31 -6.54 -2.33 17.03
C ILE A 31 -6.40 -0.89 17.55
N SER A 32 -5.88 0.04 16.74
CA SER A 32 -5.61 1.43 17.12
C SER A 32 -6.88 2.22 17.45
N LEU A 33 -7.98 1.98 16.73
CA LEU A 33 -9.26 2.66 16.95
C LEU A 33 -10.20 1.84 17.84
N ASN A 34 -9.76 0.68 18.34
CA ASN A 34 -10.56 -0.25 19.14
C ASN A 34 -11.92 -0.59 18.50
N ILE A 35 -11.91 -0.88 17.20
CA ILE A 35 -13.10 -1.28 16.43
C ILE A 35 -12.96 -2.74 15.97
N PRO A 36 -14.08 -3.48 15.80
CA PRO A 36 -14.00 -4.84 15.30
C PRO A 36 -13.51 -4.90 13.85
N VAL A 37 -12.96 -6.04 13.46
CA VAL A 37 -12.55 -6.29 12.07
C VAL A 37 -13.75 -6.83 11.30
N ASP A 38 -14.19 -6.11 10.26
CA ASP A 38 -15.06 -6.68 9.24
C ASP A 38 -14.25 -7.65 8.36
N THR A 39 -14.51 -8.94 8.51
CA THR A 39 -13.81 -10.01 7.79
C THR A 39 -14.12 -9.99 6.29
N HIS A 40 -15.33 -9.61 5.88
CA HIS A 40 -15.67 -9.49 4.47
C HIS A 40 -14.93 -8.32 3.82
N LEU A 41 -14.84 -7.17 4.51
CA LEU A 41 -14.02 -6.07 4.01
C LEU A 41 -12.54 -6.46 3.93
N GLY A 42 -12.00 -7.10 4.98
CA GLY A 42 -10.59 -7.54 5.00
C GLY A 42 -10.25 -8.45 3.83
N TRP A 43 -11.07 -9.48 3.58
CA TRP A 43 -10.86 -10.38 2.44
C TRP A 43 -11.12 -9.73 1.09
N PHE A 44 -12.12 -8.85 0.98
CA PHE A 44 -12.35 -8.05 -0.22
C PHE A 44 -11.11 -7.22 -0.57
N LEU A 45 -10.54 -6.51 0.41
CA LEU A 45 -9.35 -5.69 0.22
C LEU A 45 -8.12 -6.53 -0.11
N PHE A 46 -7.93 -7.67 0.55
CA PHE A 46 -6.82 -8.59 0.28
C PHE A 46 -6.84 -9.09 -1.17
N PHE A 47 -7.92 -9.80 -1.55
CA PHE A 47 -8.01 -10.39 -2.89
C PHE A 47 -8.19 -9.33 -3.99
N GLY A 48 -8.93 -8.26 -3.70
CA GLY A 48 -9.07 -7.12 -4.60
C GLY A 48 -7.74 -6.44 -4.89
N SER A 49 -6.87 -6.29 -3.88
CA SER A 49 -5.53 -5.72 -4.06
C SER A 49 -4.66 -6.60 -4.95
N ILE A 50 -4.66 -7.93 -4.77
CA ILE A 50 -3.93 -8.86 -5.66
C ILE A 50 -4.31 -8.60 -7.13
N SER A 51 -5.62 -8.59 -7.42
CA SER A 51 -6.12 -8.38 -8.77
C SER A 51 -5.78 -6.99 -9.30
N CYS A 52 -5.99 -5.95 -8.49
CA CYS A 52 -5.74 -4.55 -8.85
C CYS A 52 -4.26 -4.29 -9.15
N TYR A 53 -3.35 -4.67 -8.26
CA TYR A 53 -1.91 -4.47 -8.48
C TYR A 53 -1.40 -5.23 -9.70
N ASN A 54 -1.83 -6.48 -9.88
CA ASN A 54 -1.43 -7.27 -11.04
C ASN A 54 -1.97 -6.67 -12.34
N PHE A 55 -3.19 -6.14 -12.34
CA PHE A 55 -3.73 -5.41 -13.49
C PHE A 55 -2.92 -4.13 -13.78
N VAL A 56 -2.52 -3.36 -12.77
CA VAL A 56 -1.68 -2.16 -12.95
C VAL A 56 -0.25 -2.51 -13.41
N LYS A 57 0.30 -3.65 -12.96
CA LYS A 57 1.63 -4.12 -13.34
C LYS A 57 1.68 -4.71 -14.76
N TYR A 58 0.69 -5.52 -15.13
CA TYR A 58 0.74 -6.36 -16.34
C TYR A 58 -0.38 -6.08 -17.34
N GLY A 59 -1.46 -5.40 -16.94
CA GLY A 59 -2.71 -5.30 -17.70
C GLY A 59 -3.04 -3.96 -18.36
N VAL A 60 -2.32 -2.89 -18.05
CA VAL A 60 -2.60 -1.55 -18.59
C VAL A 60 -2.47 -1.47 -20.13
N GLU A 61 -1.68 -2.37 -20.73
CA GLU A 61 -1.61 -2.52 -22.18
C GLU A 61 -2.48 -3.69 -22.63
N ALA A 62 -3.72 -3.41 -23.06
CA ALA A 62 -4.76 -4.42 -23.35
C ALA A 62 -4.31 -5.49 -24.36
N GLU A 63 -3.56 -5.11 -25.41
CA GLU A 63 -3.00 -6.08 -26.37
C GLU A 63 -1.99 -7.03 -25.71
N LYS A 64 -1.12 -6.51 -24.84
CA LYS A 64 -0.13 -7.32 -24.10
C LYS A 64 -0.79 -8.20 -23.04
N TYR A 65 -1.93 -7.78 -22.49
CA TYR A 65 -2.67 -8.56 -21.49
C TYR A 65 -3.50 -9.68 -22.12
N ILE A 66 -3.97 -9.54 -23.36
CA ILE A 66 -4.76 -10.58 -24.04
C ILE A 66 -3.82 -11.56 -24.78
N LEU A 67 -2.76 -11.05 -25.40
CA LEU A 67 -1.79 -11.83 -26.18
C LEU A 67 -0.56 -12.22 -25.33
N VAL A 68 -0.78 -12.73 -24.11
CA VAL A 68 0.32 -13.18 -23.26
C VAL A 68 0.90 -14.48 -23.82
N THR A 69 2.18 -14.44 -24.21
CA THR A 69 2.94 -15.63 -24.62
C THR A 69 3.71 -16.24 -23.44
N ASP A 70 4.08 -15.43 -22.45
CA ASP A 70 4.84 -15.85 -21.27
C ASP A 70 3.99 -16.65 -20.27
N ILE A 71 4.45 -17.87 -19.93
CA ILE A 71 3.69 -18.78 -19.06
C ILE A 71 3.63 -18.30 -17.60
N HIS A 72 4.62 -17.54 -17.14
CA HIS A 72 4.64 -16.98 -15.79
C HIS A 72 3.56 -15.90 -15.65
N GLN A 73 3.45 -15.01 -16.65
CA GLN A 73 2.38 -14.01 -16.71
C GLN A 73 0.99 -14.66 -16.83
N LYS A 74 0.84 -15.77 -17.56
CA LYS A 74 -0.44 -16.52 -17.59
C LYS A 74 -0.85 -17.03 -16.20
N HIS A 75 0.09 -17.53 -15.40
CA HIS A 75 -0.21 -17.93 -14.03
C HIS A 75 -0.62 -16.72 -13.16
N ILE A 76 0.06 -15.57 -13.32
CA ILE A 76 -0.30 -14.33 -12.63
C ILE A 76 -1.72 -13.87 -13.02
N GLN A 77 -2.11 -14.00 -14.29
CA GLN A 77 -3.47 -13.69 -14.73
C GLN A 77 -4.51 -14.64 -14.13
N GLY A 78 -4.21 -15.95 -14.11
CA GLY A 78 -5.08 -16.95 -13.50
C GLY A 78 -5.34 -16.67 -12.01
N ILE A 79 -4.29 -16.38 -11.24
CA ILE A 79 -4.45 -16.04 -9.82
C ILE A 79 -5.14 -14.69 -9.61
N SER A 80 -4.93 -13.72 -10.52
CA SER A 80 -5.59 -12.41 -10.46
C SER A 80 -7.08 -12.51 -10.76
N LEU A 81 -7.49 -13.40 -11.67
CA LEU A 81 -8.89 -13.71 -11.95
C LEU A 81 -9.54 -14.45 -10.78
N LEU A 82 -8.87 -15.46 -10.22
CA LEU A 82 -9.37 -16.16 -9.04
C LEU A 82 -9.54 -15.19 -7.86
N ALA A 83 -8.54 -14.35 -7.60
CA ALA A 83 -8.62 -13.32 -6.58
C ALA A 83 -9.79 -12.35 -6.83
N LEU A 84 -10.01 -11.93 -8.08
CA LEU A 84 -11.17 -11.10 -8.43
C LEU A 84 -12.49 -11.79 -8.12
N ILE A 85 -12.64 -13.08 -8.44
CA ILE A 85 -13.86 -13.85 -8.15
C ILE A 85 -14.11 -13.91 -6.63
N VAL A 86 -13.07 -14.19 -5.85
CA VAL A 86 -13.18 -14.24 -4.38
C VAL A 86 -13.49 -12.85 -3.81
N ALA A 87 -12.87 -11.79 -4.33
CA ALA A 87 -13.19 -10.41 -3.95
C ALA A 87 -14.67 -10.09 -4.27
N LEU A 88 -15.16 -10.45 -5.45
CA LEU A 88 -16.57 -10.24 -5.82
C LEU A 88 -17.53 -10.99 -4.89
N TYR A 89 -17.18 -12.21 -4.47
CA TYR A 89 -17.95 -12.92 -3.45
C TYR A 89 -18.01 -12.14 -2.13
N HIS A 90 -16.88 -11.67 -1.61
CA HIS A 90 -16.88 -10.86 -0.38
C HIS A 90 -17.58 -9.51 -0.54
N SER A 91 -17.52 -8.93 -1.74
CA SER A 91 -18.19 -7.65 -2.03
C SER A 91 -19.70 -7.74 -1.80
N TYR A 92 -20.33 -8.89 -2.05
CA TYR A 92 -21.77 -9.10 -1.85
C TYR A 92 -22.23 -8.81 -0.41
N PHE A 93 -21.33 -8.95 0.57
CA PHE A 93 -21.64 -8.75 1.99
C PHE A 93 -21.37 -7.33 2.48
N LEU A 94 -20.81 -6.45 1.64
CA LEU A 94 -20.47 -5.09 2.03
C LEU A 94 -21.69 -4.16 1.96
N SER A 95 -21.79 -3.26 2.93
CA SER A 95 -22.85 -2.25 2.98
C SER A 95 -22.71 -1.22 1.86
N LEU A 96 -23.81 -0.56 1.50
CA LEU A 96 -23.82 0.48 0.46
C LEU A 96 -22.81 1.62 0.74
N PRO A 97 -22.68 2.16 1.97
CA PRO A 97 -21.66 3.16 2.29
C PRO A 97 -20.23 2.70 1.98
N VAL A 98 -19.90 1.45 2.32
CA VAL A 98 -18.58 0.85 2.01
C VAL A 98 -18.39 0.75 0.50
N PHE A 99 -19.40 0.31 -0.24
CA PHE A 99 -19.37 0.23 -1.71
C PHE A 99 -19.14 1.60 -2.37
N LEU A 100 -19.80 2.65 -1.89
CA LEU A 100 -19.59 4.01 -2.38
C LEU A 100 -18.16 4.48 -2.12
N GLY A 101 -17.61 4.19 -0.93
CA GLY A 101 -16.21 4.45 -0.61
C GLY A 101 -15.25 3.70 -1.56
N ILE A 102 -15.49 2.41 -1.78
CA ILE A 102 -14.72 1.59 -2.74
C ILE A 102 -14.79 2.19 -4.15
N ALA A 103 -15.98 2.61 -4.61
CA ALA A 103 -16.15 3.20 -5.94
C ALA A 103 -15.29 4.45 -6.12
N VAL A 104 -15.23 5.33 -5.11
CA VAL A 104 -14.34 6.51 -5.13
C VAL A 104 -12.87 6.10 -5.25
N LEU A 105 -12.41 5.11 -4.45
CA LEU A 105 -11.02 4.64 -4.48
C LEU A 105 -10.67 3.95 -5.80
N VAL A 106 -11.60 3.18 -6.38
CA VAL A 106 -11.44 2.54 -7.69
C VAL A 106 -11.33 3.59 -8.79
N VAL A 107 -12.16 4.65 -8.76
CA VAL A 107 -12.05 5.77 -9.69
C VAL A 107 -10.67 6.41 -9.56
N LEU A 108 -10.22 6.78 -8.36
CA LEU A 108 -8.89 7.36 -8.14
C LEU A 108 -7.76 6.44 -8.66
N THR A 109 -7.88 5.13 -8.46
CA THR A 109 -6.91 4.14 -8.96
C THR A 109 -6.95 4.02 -10.48
N GLY A 110 -8.13 4.11 -11.09
CA GLY A 110 -8.30 4.17 -12.53
C GLY A 110 -7.66 5.41 -13.15
N LEU A 111 -7.89 6.59 -12.55
CA LEU A 111 -7.24 7.86 -12.93
C LEU A 111 -5.71 7.78 -12.83
N TYR A 112 -5.22 7.03 -11.86
CA TYR A 112 -3.80 6.76 -11.70
C TYR A 112 -3.22 5.92 -12.83
N ALA A 113 -3.86 4.80 -13.16
CA ALA A 113 -3.31 3.82 -14.10
C ALA A 113 -3.60 4.14 -15.58
N ILE A 114 -4.78 4.67 -15.89
CA ILE A 114 -5.29 4.77 -17.27
C ILE A 114 -5.32 6.25 -17.70
N PRO A 115 -4.78 6.59 -18.90
CA PRO A 115 -4.92 7.94 -19.44
C PRO A 115 -6.38 8.19 -19.85
N LEU A 116 -7.06 9.09 -19.14
CA LEU A 116 -8.49 9.36 -19.41
C LEU A 116 -8.77 10.05 -20.75
N LEU A 117 -7.80 10.77 -21.31
CA LEU A 117 -7.97 11.51 -22.56
C LEU A 117 -6.88 11.10 -23.57
N PRO A 118 -7.17 11.07 -24.88
CA PRO A 118 -6.23 10.60 -25.92
C PRO A 118 -4.89 11.35 -26.00
N ARG A 119 -4.79 12.51 -25.34
CA ARG A 119 -3.56 13.34 -25.25
C ARG A 119 -3.14 13.65 -23.81
N ALA A 120 -3.88 13.17 -22.81
CA ALA A 120 -3.53 13.39 -21.40
C ALA A 120 -2.67 12.24 -20.88
N ARG A 121 -1.68 12.60 -20.08
CA ARG A 121 -0.91 11.67 -19.25
C ARG A 121 -1.80 11.17 -18.10
N ASN A 122 -1.69 9.89 -17.76
CA ASN A 122 -2.31 9.35 -16.53
C ASN A 122 -1.62 9.94 -15.28
N LEU A 123 -2.24 9.91 -14.09
CA LEU A 123 -1.60 10.51 -12.91
C LEU A 123 -0.28 9.80 -12.55
N ARG A 124 -0.13 8.52 -12.91
CA ARG A 124 1.12 7.77 -12.76
C ARG A 124 2.30 8.39 -13.50
N SER A 125 2.07 9.07 -14.62
CA SER A 125 3.10 9.75 -15.42
C SER A 125 3.26 11.23 -15.07
N LEU A 126 2.52 11.74 -14.09
CA LEU A 126 2.62 13.10 -13.58
C LEU A 126 3.51 13.15 -12.33
N GLY A 127 4.82 13.27 -12.50
CA GLY A 127 5.68 13.83 -11.45
C GLY A 127 5.65 13.10 -10.10
N GLY A 128 5.95 13.86 -9.05
CA GLY A 128 5.68 13.50 -7.67
C GLY A 128 4.19 13.47 -7.28
N LEU A 129 3.23 13.74 -8.17
CA LEU A 129 1.80 13.64 -7.84
C LEU A 129 1.37 12.17 -7.69
N LYS A 130 2.06 11.26 -8.41
CA LYS A 130 1.77 9.82 -8.45
C LYS A 130 1.76 9.19 -7.04
N ILE A 131 2.71 9.57 -6.18
CA ILE A 131 2.86 8.98 -4.84
C ILE A 131 1.76 9.40 -3.88
N PHE A 132 1.20 10.60 -4.06
CA PHE A 132 0.09 11.08 -3.22
C PHE A 132 -1.21 10.33 -3.49
N VAL A 133 -1.49 10.00 -4.75
CA VAL A 133 -2.68 9.20 -5.09
C VAL A 133 -2.60 7.82 -4.44
N VAL A 134 -1.44 7.16 -4.50
CA VAL A 134 -1.22 5.88 -3.84
C VAL A 134 -1.42 6.00 -2.32
N ALA A 135 -0.88 7.05 -1.69
CA ALA A 135 -1.05 7.29 -0.26
C ALA A 135 -2.51 7.54 0.14
N VAL A 136 -3.28 8.30 -0.65
CA VAL A 136 -4.73 8.48 -0.43
C VAL A 136 -5.48 7.16 -0.55
N VAL A 137 -5.18 6.35 -1.58
CA VAL A 137 -5.87 5.08 -1.79
C VAL A 137 -5.62 4.12 -0.64
N TRP A 138 -4.38 4.03 -0.13
CA TRP A 138 -4.05 3.19 1.03
C TRP A 138 -4.67 3.71 2.32
N ALA A 139 -4.63 5.01 2.58
CA ALA A 139 -5.26 5.58 3.77
C ALA A 139 -6.78 5.39 3.75
N GLY A 140 -7.42 5.65 2.60
CA GLY A 140 -8.84 5.41 2.41
C GLY A 140 -9.23 3.94 2.58
N SER A 141 -8.46 3.02 1.97
CA SER A 141 -8.79 1.60 2.02
C SER A 141 -8.51 0.96 3.38
N THR A 142 -7.48 1.42 4.09
CA THR A 142 -7.04 0.76 5.33
C THR A 142 -7.45 1.49 6.61
N VAL A 143 -8.00 2.71 6.52
CA VAL A 143 -8.52 3.46 7.69
C VAL A 143 -10.00 3.79 7.51
N ILE A 144 -10.35 4.53 6.45
CA ILE A 144 -11.71 5.02 6.25
C ILE A 144 -12.71 3.88 5.99
N LEU A 145 -12.37 2.93 5.11
CA LEU A 145 -13.27 1.81 4.82
C LEU A 145 -13.53 0.92 6.05
N PRO A 146 -12.52 0.52 6.87
CA PRO A 146 -12.76 -0.23 8.11
C PRO A 146 -13.70 0.47 9.09
N VAL A 147 -13.59 1.80 9.23
CA VAL A 147 -14.46 2.58 10.10
C VAL A 147 -15.90 2.61 9.57
N ILE A 148 -16.07 2.83 8.26
CA ILE A 148 -17.40 2.83 7.62
C ILE A 148 -18.03 1.42 7.67
N SER A 149 -17.25 0.35 7.55
CA SER A 149 -17.78 -1.02 7.55
C SER A 149 -18.39 -1.45 8.88
N VAL A 150 -17.93 -0.86 9.98
CA VAL A 150 -18.50 -1.11 11.32
C VAL A 150 -19.55 -0.05 11.71
N GLU A 151 -20.04 0.71 10.72
CA GLU A 151 -21.06 1.77 10.88
C GLU A 151 -20.67 2.88 11.86
N GLN A 152 -19.37 3.11 12.06
CA GLN A 152 -18.88 4.20 12.89
C GLN A 152 -18.70 5.50 12.11
N TYR A 153 -18.80 6.62 12.83
CA TYR A 153 -18.57 7.95 12.28
C TYR A 153 -17.08 8.25 12.18
N ILE A 154 -16.72 9.16 11.26
CA ILE A 154 -15.35 9.64 11.09
C ILE A 154 -15.04 10.64 12.21
N SER A 155 -14.59 10.13 13.35
CA SER A 155 -14.18 10.93 14.52
C SER A 155 -12.88 11.70 14.26
N TRP A 156 -12.46 12.51 15.23
CA TRP A 156 -11.15 13.18 15.21
C TRP A 156 -10.00 12.15 15.12
N ASP A 157 -10.03 11.12 15.96
CA ASP A 157 -9.00 10.07 15.97
C ASP A 157 -8.91 9.30 14.65
N VAL A 158 -10.05 9.08 13.98
CA VAL A 158 -10.08 8.50 12.63
C VAL A 158 -9.38 9.41 11.62
N GLN A 159 -9.59 10.73 11.69
CA GLN A 159 -8.93 11.69 10.80
C GLN A 159 -7.41 11.71 11.05
N ILE A 160 -6.99 11.69 12.32
CA ILE A 160 -5.59 11.59 12.71
C ILE A 160 -4.96 10.30 12.20
N GLU A 161 -5.60 9.14 12.43
CA GLU A 161 -5.14 7.84 11.92
C GLU A 161 -5.03 7.84 10.39
N THR A 162 -5.98 8.47 9.69
CA THR A 162 -5.97 8.59 8.22
C THR A 162 -4.77 9.39 7.73
N VAL A 163 -4.48 10.53 8.37
CA VAL A 163 -3.31 11.35 8.04
C VAL A 163 -2.01 10.63 8.39
N GLN A 164 -1.96 9.94 9.53
CA GLN A 164 -0.82 9.12 9.91
C GLN A 164 -0.54 8.03 8.87
N ARG A 165 -1.60 7.33 8.42
CA ARG A 165 -1.50 6.31 7.38
C ARG A 165 -1.03 6.87 6.06
N PHE A 166 -1.53 8.04 5.67
CA PHE A 166 -1.09 8.74 4.47
C PHE A 166 0.42 9.05 4.53
N ILE A 167 0.91 9.58 5.66
CA ILE A 167 2.34 9.86 5.86
C ILE A 167 3.16 8.56 5.80
N LEU A 168 2.72 7.50 6.48
CA LEU A 168 3.37 6.18 6.43
C LEU A 168 3.57 5.73 4.98
N VAL A 169 2.54 5.79 4.14
CA VAL A 169 2.61 5.30 2.76
C VAL A 169 3.58 6.13 1.94
N LEU A 170 3.63 7.46 2.13
CA LEU A 170 4.64 8.30 1.48
C LEU A 170 6.06 7.90 1.88
N ILE A 171 6.29 7.57 3.16
CA ILE A 171 7.59 7.08 3.64
C ILE A 171 7.92 5.73 2.99
N LEU A 172 6.96 4.81 2.94
CA LEU A 172 7.15 3.49 2.31
C LEU A 172 7.49 3.58 0.82
N LEU A 173 7.04 4.63 0.12
CA LEU A 173 7.33 4.86 -1.30
C LEU A 173 8.75 5.39 -1.57
N VAL A 174 9.42 5.99 -0.58
CA VAL A 174 10.77 6.57 -0.74
C VAL A 174 11.79 5.53 -1.23
N PRO A 175 11.88 4.32 -0.64
CA PRO A 175 12.76 3.29 -1.15
C PRO A 175 12.50 2.87 -2.59
N PHE A 176 11.23 2.82 -3.01
CA PHE A 176 10.85 2.47 -4.38
C PHE A 176 11.29 3.54 -5.37
N GLU A 177 11.07 4.82 -5.05
CA GLU A 177 11.52 5.93 -5.90
C GLU A 177 13.06 5.88 -6.10
N ILE A 178 13.84 5.62 -5.04
CA ILE A 178 15.30 5.54 -5.13
C ILE A 178 15.74 4.34 -5.98
N ARG A 179 15.06 3.19 -5.85
CA ARG A 179 15.35 1.98 -6.62
C ARG A 179 15.02 2.19 -8.11
N ASP A 180 13.86 2.74 -8.39
CA ASP A 180 13.31 2.85 -9.75
C ASP A 180 14.01 3.94 -10.58
N LEU A 181 14.80 4.81 -9.93
CA LEU A 181 15.64 5.83 -10.57
C LEU A 181 16.49 5.29 -11.74
N ALA A 182 16.93 4.02 -11.70
CA ALA A 182 17.72 3.41 -12.76
C ALA A 182 16.94 3.14 -14.06
N PHE A 183 15.62 3.04 -13.97
CA PHE A 183 14.72 2.68 -15.08
C PHE A 183 13.72 3.80 -15.43
N ASP A 184 13.52 4.76 -14.52
CA ASP A 184 12.61 5.88 -14.69
C ASP A 184 13.07 6.84 -15.80
N SER A 185 12.13 7.25 -16.65
CA SER A 185 12.38 8.30 -17.64
C SER A 185 12.56 9.66 -16.97
N ILE A 186 13.33 10.56 -17.61
CA ILE A 186 13.62 11.91 -17.09
C ILE A 186 12.33 12.74 -16.91
N GLU A 187 11.30 12.46 -17.71
CA GLU A 187 10.03 13.18 -17.68
C GLU A 187 9.18 12.92 -16.43
N LEU A 188 9.51 11.89 -15.64
CA LEU A 188 8.77 11.55 -14.42
C LEU A 188 9.08 12.48 -13.26
N ILE A 189 10.19 13.23 -13.30
CA ILE A 189 10.59 14.22 -12.28
C ILE A 189 10.37 13.67 -10.85
N THR A 190 10.87 12.46 -10.61
CA THR A 190 10.74 11.77 -9.31
C THR A 190 11.53 12.49 -8.22
N LEU A 191 11.25 12.18 -6.95
CA LEU A 191 12.00 12.76 -5.83
C LEU A 191 13.53 12.62 -5.99
N PRO A 192 14.09 11.43 -6.28
CA PRO A 192 15.53 11.29 -6.48
C PRO A 192 16.04 11.94 -7.76
N GLN A 193 15.24 12.08 -8.82
CA GLN A 193 15.62 12.87 -10.00
C GLN A 193 15.72 14.36 -9.68
N ARG A 194 14.81 14.89 -8.85
CA ARG A 194 14.75 16.32 -8.52
C ARG A 194 15.74 16.75 -7.45
N PHE A 195 15.91 15.94 -6.40
CA PHE A 195 16.68 16.31 -5.22
C PHE A 195 17.95 15.46 -5.02
N GLY A 196 18.11 14.37 -5.79
CA GLY A 196 19.19 13.40 -5.59
C GLY A 196 18.87 12.39 -4.48
N ILE A 197 19.55 11.24 -4.51
CA ILE A 197 19.31 10.11 -3.61
C ILE A 197 19.42 10.51 -2.13
N LEU A 198 20.45 11.27 -1.76
CA LEU A 198 20.69 11.66 -0.36
C LEU A 198 19.54 12.51 0.18
N ASN A 199 19.11 13.53 -0.56
CA ASN A 199 18.02 14.40 -0.12
C ASN A 199 16.68 13.66 -0.10
N THR A 200 16.43 12.72 -1.03
CA THR A 200 15.24 11.86 -0.97
C THR A 200 15.22 11.01 0.30
N LYS A 201 16.36 10.48 0.76
CA LYS A 201 16.45 9.79 2.06
C LYS A 201 16.18 10.74 3.22
N ILE A 202 16.71 11.96 3.18
CA ILE A 202 16.48 12.97 4.22
C ILE A 202 15.01 13.34 4.29
N ILE A 203 14.34 13.55 3.14
CA ILE A 203 12.90 13.83 3.07
C ILE A 203 12.10 12.68 3.70
N GLY A 204 12.38 11.44 3.31
CA GLY A 204 11.73 10.26 3.89
C GLY A 204 11.98 10.11 5.39
N GLY A 205 13.22 10.30 5.83
CA GLY A 205 13.59 10.27 7.25
C GLY A 205 12.94 11.39 8.06
N ALA A 206 12.86 12.60 7.50
CA ALA A 206 12.18 13.72 8.14
C ALA A 206 10.67 13.49 8.28
N ALA A 207 10.04 12.80 7.32
CA ALA A 207 8.62 12.45 7.39
C ALA A 207 8.28 11.40 8.47
N ILE A 208 9.26 10.64 8.97
CA ILE A 208 9.05 9.72 10.11
C ILE A 208 8.68 10.49 11.39
N VAL A 209 9.22 11.70 11.58
CA VAL A 209 8.92 12.53 12.76
C VAL A 209 7.42 12.86 12.85
N PRO A 210 6.77 13.47 11.84
CA PRO A 210 5.33 13.69 11.90
C PRO A 210 4.53 12.38 11.92
N PHE A 211 4.99 11.29 11.28
CA PHE A 211 4.33 9.98 11.40
C PHE A 211 4.25 9.51 12.87
N TYR A 212 5.32 9.67 13.65
CA TYR A 212 5.33 9.32 15.07
C TYR A 212 4.53 10.31 15.92
N CYS A 213 4.78 11.61 15.72
CA CYS A 213 4.22 12.65 16.57
C CYS A 213 2.70 12.81 16.42
N ILE A 214 2.14 12.54 15.24
CA ILE A 214 0.70 12.77 14.99
C ILE A 214 -0.20 11.87 15.86
N ALA A 215 0.28 10.69 16.29
CA ALA A 215 -0.48 9.80 17.17
C ALA A 215 -0.82 10.46 18.52
N TRP A 216 -0.01 11.41 18.99
CA TRP A 216 -0.24 12.16 20.23
C TRP A 216 -1.38 13.19 20.11
N LEU A 217 -1.92 13.40 18.91
CA LEU A 217 -3.06 14.28 18.68
C LEU A 217 -4.41 13.56 18.83
N LYS A 218 -4.43 12.22 18.97
CA LYS A 218 -5.66 11.47 19.24
C LYS A 218 -6.15 11.73 20.66
N ASP A 219 -7.45 11.70 20.85
CA ASP A 219 -8.11 11.77 22.16
C ASP A 219 -7.87 10.48 22.96
N ASP A 220 -7.95 9.31 22.31
CA ASP A 220 -7.65 8.01 22.92
C ASP A 220 -6.45 7.36 22.21
N VAL A 221 -5.27 7.46 22.83
CA VAL A 221 -4.04 6.81 22.35
C VAL A 221 -3.46 5.88 23.41
N SER A 222 -3.31 4.61 23.05
CA SER A 222 -2.73 3.61 23.95
C SER A 222 -1.21 3.70 23.99
N THR A 223 -0.61 3.34 25.13
CA THR A 223 0.85 3.16 25.24
C THR A 223 1.38 2.09 24.30
N ALA A 224 0.59 1.05 24.03
CA ALA A 224 0.93 0.00 23.06
C ALA A 224 1.10 0.57 21.65
N GLU A 225 0.19 1.43 21.21
CA GLU A 225 0.28 2.11 19.93
C GLU A 225 1.53 3.00 19.85
N LEU A 226 1.78 3.83 20.86
CA LEU A 226 2.95 4.72 20.87
C LEU A 226 4.27 3.94 20.82
N VAL A 227 4.37 2.82 21.54
CA VAL A 227 5.55 1.94 21.49
C VAL A 227 5.68 1.29 20.11
N ALA A 228 4.60 0.76 19.55
CA ALA A 228 4.62 0.15 18.22
C ALA A 228 5.02 1.17 17.14
N ASN A 229 4.46 2.38 17.16
CA ASN A 229 4.79 3.48 16.25
C ASN A 229 6.26 3.89 16.38
N GLY A 230 6.81 3.87 17.59
CA GLY A 230 8.23 4.12 17.85
C GLY A 230 9.13 3.06 17.22
N ILE A 231 8.81 1.77 17.41
CA ILE A 231 9.56 0.67 16.79
C ILE A 231 9.49 0.74 15.26
N ILE A 232 8.30 1.00 14.70
CA ILE A 232 8.11 1.15 13.25
C ILE A 232 8.89 2.34 12.71
N SER A 233 8.94 3.46 13.44
CA SER A 233 9.76 4.62 13.07
C SER A 233 11.25 4.27 12.96
N LEU A 234 11.77 3.46 13.88
CA LEU A 234 13.16 2.96 13.81
C LEU A 234 13.38 2.03 12.61
N ILE A 235 12.46 1.09 12.36
CA ILE A 235 12.52 0.17 11.22
C ILE A 235 12.54 0.97 9.90
N LEU A 236 11.63 1.94 9.75
CA LEU A 236 11.57 2.81 8.58
C LEU A 236 12.88 3.58 8.36
N GLY A 237 13.44 4.16 9.43
CA GLY A 237 14.72 4.88 9.37
C GLY A 237 15.87 4.00 8.88
N ILE A 238 15.95 2.77 9.41
CA ILE A 238 16.96 1.77 8.99
C ILE A 238 16.77 1.41 7.51
N LEU A 239 15.54 1.13 7.06
CA LEU A 239 15.27 0.74 5.67
C LEU A 239 15.58 1.87 4.68
N ILE A 240 15.17 3.10 4.96
CA ILE A 240 15.44 4.26 4.11
C ILE A 240 16.95 4.50 4.00
N TRP A 241 17.66 4.50 5.13
CA TRP A 241 19.11 4.74 5.13
C TRP A 241 19.87 3.68 4.33
N ASN A 242 19.45 2.41 4.42
CA ASN A 242 20.08 1.29 3.72
C ASN A 242 19.68 1.15 2.24
N THR A 243 18.68 1.90 1.78
CA THR A 243 18.24 1.86 0.38
C THR A 243 19.28 2.49 -0.55
N ASN A 244 19.56 1.87 -1.70
CA ASN A 244 20.36 2.48 -2.76
C ASN A 244 19.89 1.96 -4.13
N LYS A 245 20.33 2.60 -5.22
CA LYS A 245 19.96 2.25 -6.60
C LYS A 245 20.47 0.87 -7.06
N GLU A 246 21.46 0.31 -6.37
CA GLU A 246 22.13 -0.95 -6.73
C GLU A 246 21.60 -2.14 -5.90
N ARG A 247 20.68 -1.89 -4.96
CA ARG A 247 20.09 -2.95 -4.13
C ARG A 247 19.28 -3.90 -5.03
N PRO A 248 19.28 -5.21 -4.72
CA PRO A 248 18.42 -6.16 -5.40
C PRO A 248 16.95 -5.76 -5.31
N ALA A 249 16.17 -6.03 -6.35
CA ALA A 249 14.75 -5.69 -6.42
C ALA A 249 13.94 -6.18 -5.20
N TYR A 250 14.32 -7.34 -4.65
CA TYR A 250 13.70 -7.94 -3.48
C TYR A 250 13.84 -7.10 -2.19
N PHE A 251 14.81 -6.18 -2.10
CA PHE A 251 14.94 -5.35 -0.90
C PHE A 251 13.70 -4.49 -0.66
N ALA A 252 13.27 -3.73 -1.67
CA ALA A 252 12.08 -2.89 -1.54
C ALA A 252 10.79 -3.73 -1.56
N SER A 253 10.65 -4.62 -2.55
CA SER A 253 9.41 -5.39 -2.74
C SER A 253 9.12 -6.41 -1.63
N PHE A 254 10.09 -6.73 -0.76
CA PHE A 254 9.86 -7.59 0.40
C PHE A 254 10.04 -6.83 1.71
N PHE A 255 11.23 -6.30 2.02
CA PHE A 255 11.47 -5.73 3.36
C PHE A 255 10.68 -4.45 3.62
N VAL A 256 10.51 -3.59 2.62
CA VAL A 256 9.77 -2.33 2.79
C VAL A 256 8.27 -2.60 2.80
N GLU A 257 7.77 -3.44 1.89
CA GLU A 257 6.35 -3.84 1.88
C GLU A 257 5.95 -4.68 3.12
N ALA A 258 6.89 -5.34 3.79
CA ALA A 258 6.64 -6.08 5.03
C ALA A 258 6.42 -5.17 6.25
N VAL A 259 6.75 -3.88 6.20
CA VAL A 259 6.66 -2.97 7.37
C VAL A 259 5.26 -2.98 8.01
N PRO A 260 4.15 -2.88 7.26
CA PRO A 260 2.82 -3.05 7.84
C PRO A 260 2.56 -4.40 8.52
N ILE A 261 3.10 -5.48 7.95
CA ILE A 261 2.96 -6.82 8.53
C ILE A 261 3.68 -6.86 9.88
N PHE A 262 4.90 -6.32 9.95
CA PHE A 262 5.63 -6.17 11.20
C PHE A 262 4.89 -5.28 12.20
N TRP A 263 4.28 -4.18 11.75
CA TRP A 263 3.50 -3.30 12.63
C TRP A 263 2.36 -4.08 13.28
N TRP A 264 1.58 -4.81 12.48
CA TRP A 264 0.49 -5.62 13.01
C TRP A 264 0.99 -6.67 14.01
N ILE A 265 2.07 -7.40 13.69
CA ILE A 265 2.67 -8.39 14.60
C ILE A 265 3.14 -7.74 15.91
N ILE A 266 3.80 -6.59 15.85
CA ILE A 266 4.26 -5.86 17.04
C ILE A 266 3.06 -5.49 17.93
N LEU A 267 1.98 -4.97 17.34
CA LEU A 267 0.78 -4.65 18.10
C LEU A 267 0.20 -5.90 18.78
N LEU A 268 0.02 -7.01 18.06
CA LEU A 268 -0.50 -8.26 18.64
C LEU A 268 0.32 -8.73 19.85
N ILE A 269 1.66 -8.69 19.74
CA ILE A 269 2.57 -9.08 20.83
C ILE A 269 2.42 -8.16 22.04
N ILE A 270 2.31 -6.84 21.83
CA ILE A 270 2.26 -5.86 22.93
C ILE A 270 0.88 -5.86 23.60
N THR A 271 -0.20 -6.01 22.84
CA THR A 271 -1.57 -5.98 23.36
C THR A 271 -2.03 -7.31 23.94
N ASN A 272 -1.21 -8.38 23.86
CA ASN A 272 -1.54 -9.74 24.29
C ASN A 272 -2.84 -10.29 23.65
N TYR A 273 -3.04 -10.04 22.35
CA TYR A 273 -4.09 -10.70 21.58
C TYR A 273 -3.72 -12.16 21.26
#